data_AF-A0A3P6NUB6-F1
#
_entry.id   AF-A0A3P6NUB6-F1
#
_cell.length_a   1.000
_cell.length_b   1.000
_cell.length_c   1.000
_cell.angle_alpha   90.00
_cell.angle_beta   90.00
_cell.angle_gamma   90.00
#
_symmetry.space_group_name_H-M   'P 1'
#
loop_
_entity.id
_entity.type
_entity.pdbx_description
1 polymer ?
#
loop_
_entity_poly.entity_id
_entity_poly.type
_entity_poly.pdbx_seq_one_letter_code
_entity_poly.pdbx_strand_id
1 'polypeptide(L)'
;MSSAHRFANLLNALLPKNFEAVKDPSLCLRDCIQRYMDLMEDPSELASTFVGSEVFDAHVACCLTLLSSMATSQDLGAEAVEGQGKPLFSIYQTQQLSKCVEFVVCLGVYPFLSPGVSAPLEMRMEHWENFALPQRQDEPDKRQKLSKIANCFAALWQSPTPELRGLLTPNLFLGDYIAVLLQLGYEPLSSVALPDKQQQQKEEAEEKEGIIRQTREARCLLHNLLSDLLRPIALRELFFFQAGFCQSKVSCHQSTVVEAK
;
A
#
# COMPACT_ATOMS: atom_id res chain seq x y z
N MET A 1 19.36 -4.22 -23.36
CA MET A 1 18.01 -3.66 -23.10
C MET A 1 18.13 -2.78 -21.87
N SER A 2 17.60 -1.55 -21.87
CA SER A 2 17.67 -0.67 -20.68
C SER A 2 16.86 -1.28 -19.53
N SER A 3 17.31 -1.05 -18.30
CA SER A 3 16.65 -1.51 -17.07
C SER A 3 15.21 -0.99 -17.00
N ALA A 4 15.00 0.28 -17.39
CA ALA A 4 13.68 0.89 -17.46
C ALA A 4 12.73 0.14 -18.40
N HIS A 5 13.21 -0.35 -19.54
CA HIS A 5 12.37 -1.13 -20.47
C HIS A 5 11.98 -2.49 -19.90
N ARG A 6 12.90 -3.16 -19.18
CA ARG A 6 12.60 -4.43 -18.49
C ARG A 6 11.49 -4.22 -17.45
N PHE A 7 11.64 -3.21 -16.59
CA PHE A 7 10.63 -2.92 -15.57
C PHE A 7 9.29 -2.49 -16.16
N ALA A 8 9.30 -1.72 -17.26
CA ALA A 8 8.08 -1.37 -17.95
C ALA A 8 7.34 -2.59 -18.49
N ASN A 9 8.05 -3.61 -19.00
CA ASN A 9 7.43 -4.86 -19.47
C ASN A 9 6.81 -5.65 -18.32
N LEU A 10 7.50 -5.75 -17.18
CA LEU A 10 6.97 -6.39 -15.97
C LEU A 10 5.73 -5.67 -15.44
N LEU A 11 5.76 -4.33 -15.41
CA LEU A 11 4.63 -3.50 -15.01
C LEU A 11 3.40 -3.72 -15.91
N ASN A 12 3.61 -3.80 -17.22
CA ASN A 12 2.54 -4.06 -18.20
C ASN A 12 1.94 -5.47 -18.08
N ALA A 13 2.73 -6.44 -17.61
CA ALA A 13 2.26 -7.79 -17.35
C ALA A 13 1.41 -7.86 -16.07
N LEU A 14 1.84 -7.16 -15.03
CA LEU A 14 1.21 -7.17 -13.70
C LEU A 14 -0.07 -6.35 -13.62
N LEU A 15 -0.25 -5.35 -14.50
CA LEU A 15 -1.41 -4.48 -14.45
C LEU A 15 -2.56 -4.98 -15.34
N PRO A 16 -3.80 -4.92 -14.83
CA PRO A 16 -4.99 -5.14 -15.63
C PRO A 16 -5.25 -3.95 -16.55
N LYS A 17 -5.60 -4.22 -17.82
CA LYS A 17 -5.83 -3.15 -18.81
C LYS A 17 -7.13 -2.38 -18.57
N ASN A 18 -8.20 -3.05 -18.15
CA ASN A 18 -9.53 -2.48 -17.93
C ASN A 18 -10.19 -3.04 -16.65
N PHE A 19 -9.56 -2.84 -15.49
CA PHE A 19 -10.02 -3.46 -14.23
C PHE A 19 -11.48 -3.12 -13.86
N GLU A 20 -11.90 -1.88 -14.12
CA GLU A 20 -13.23 -1.36 -13.77
C GLU A 20 -14.37 -2.02 -14.56
N ALA A 21 -14.07 -2.60 -15.73
CA ALA A 21 -15.05 -3.28 -16.58
C ALA A 21 -15.09 -4.80 -16.36
N VAL A 22 -14.31 -5.32 -15.40
CA VAL A 22 -14.18 -6.76 -15.17
C VAL A 22 -15.32 -7.26 -14.29
N LYS A 23 -16.01 -8.32 -14.74
CA LYS A 23 -17.08 -8.97 -13.98
C LYS A 23 -16.59 -9.73 -12.74
N ASP A 24 -15.39 -10.32 -12.82
CA ASP A 24 -14.73 -11.01 -11.71
C ASP A 24 -13.28 -10.48 -11.55
N PRO A 25 -13.07 -9.53 -10.63
CA PRO A 25 -11.75 -8.96 -10.36
C PRO A 25 -10.70 -10.02 -9.98
N SER A 26 -11.09 -11.08 -9.29
CA SER A 26 -10.16 -12.11 -8.79
C SER A 26 -9.53 -12.90 -9.92
N LEU A 27 -10.32 -13.26 -10.94
CA LEU A 27 -9.80 -13.95 -12.13
C LEU A 27 -8.84 -13.04 -12.92
N CYS A 28 -9.19 -11.77 -13.08
CA CYS A 28 -8.32 -10.84 -13.79
C CYS A 28 -6.97 -10.63 -13.08
N LEU A 29 -6.96 -10.50 -11.75
CA LEU A 29 -5.73 -10.39 -10.98
C LEU A 29 -4.89 -11.67 -11.05
N ARG A 30 -5.53 -12.84 -11.03
CA ARG A 30 -4.84 -14.14 -11.21
C ARG A 30 -4.11 -14.21 -12.55
N ASP A 31 -4.75 -13.79 -13.63
CA ASP A 31 -4.12 -13.76 -14.96
C ASP A 31 -2.95 -12.77 -15.01
N CYS A 32 -3.04 -11.65 -14.28
CA CYS A 32 -1.93 -10.70 -14.17
C CYS A 32 -0.75 -11.27 -13.37
N ILE A 33 -1.02 -11.94 -12.24
CA ILE A 33 0.00 -12.63 -11.45
C ILE A 33 0.70 -13.67 -12.31
N GLN A 34 -0.04 -14.51 -13.03
CA GLN A 34 0.55 -15.54 -13.88
C GLN A 34 1.49 -14.92 -14.95
N ARG A 35 1.01 -13.90 -15.68
CA ARG A 35 1.83 -13.19 -16.68
C ARG A 35 3.08 -12.57 -16.09
N TYR A 36 3.00 -12.03 -14.88
CA TYR A 36 4.15 -11.45 -14.18
C TYR A 36 5.15 -12.55 -13.77
N MET A 37 4.67 -13.65 -13.19
CA MET A 37 5.50 -14.77 -12.74
C MET A 37 6.23 -15.46 -13.91
N ASP A 38 5.60 -15.57 -15.07
CA ASP A 38 6.21 -16.15 -16.28
C ASP A 38 7.37 -15.30 -16.83
N LEU A 39 7.43 -14.00 -16.49
CA LEU A 39 8.46 -13.07 -16.92
C LEU A 39 9.57 -12.85 -15.88
N MET A 40 9.40 -13.38 -14.66
CA MET A 40 10.38 -13.25 -13.59
C MET A 40 11.53 -14.25 -13.78
N GLU A 41 12.77 -13.79 -13.56
CA GLU A 41 13.96 -14.64 -13.66
C GLU A 41 14.04 -15.67 -12.52
N ASP A 42 13.68 -15.27 -11.30
CA ASP A 42 13.56 -16.17 -10.14
C ASP A 42 12.25 -15.90 -9.37
N PRO A 43 11.18 -16.65 -9.70
CA PRO A 43 9.90 -16.52 -9.01
C PRO A 43 9.84 -17.26 -7.66
N SER A 44 10.86 -18.01 -7.27
CA SER A 44 10.77 -19.03 -6.20
C SER A 44 10.43 -18.44 -4.84
N GLU A 45 11.10 -17.36 -4.46
CA GLU A 45 10.86 -16.66 -3.19
C GLU A 45 9.45 -16.06 -3.15
N LEU A 46 9.03 -15.39 -4.23
CA LEU A 46 7.71 -14.80 -4.32
C LEU A 46 6.60 -15.86 -4.34
N ALA A 47 6.78 -16.96 -5.07
CA ALA A 47 5.82 -18.06 -5.13
C ALA A 47 5.58 -18.70 -3.75
N SER A 48 6.60 -18.74 -2.89
CA SER A 48 6.45 -19.24 -1.52
C SER A 48 5.48 -18.39 -0.68
N THR A 49 5.36 -17.10 -0.98
CA THR A 49 4.44 -16.18 -0.29
C THR A 49 2.98 -16.36 -0.69
N PHE A 50 2.71 -17.13 -1.75
CA PHE A 50 1.34 -17.36 -2.22
C PHE A 50 0.64 -18.53 -1.51
N VAL A 51 1.38 -19.35 -0.77
CA VAL A 51 0.82 -20.52 -0.08
C VAL A 51 -0.15 -20.05 1.01
N GLY A 52 -1.45 -20.27 0.77
CA GLY A 52 -2.52 -19.86 1.69
C GLY A 52 -2.96 -18.40 1.56
N SER A 53 -2.38 -17.63 0.63
CA SER A 53 -2.71 -16.23 0.42
C SER A 53 -3.92 -16.05 -0.49
N GLU A 54 -4.76 -15.07 -0.18
CA GLU A 54 -5.82 -14.63 -1.09
C GLU A 54 -5.22 -14.01 -2.37
N VAL A 55 -5.99 -14.05 -3.47
CA VAL A 55 -5.52 -13.54 -4.78
C VAL A 55 -5.13 -12.05 -4.70
N PHE A 56 -5.87 -11.27 -3.92
CA PHE A 56 -5.57 -9.84 -3.71
C PHE A 56 -4.23 -9.65 -2.99
N ASP A 57 -3.96 -10.44 -1.94
CA ASP A 57 -2.69 -10.37 -1.21
C ASP A 57 -1.51 -10.83 -2.08
N ALA A 58 -1.71 -11.85 -2.91
CA ALA A 58 -0.71 -12.30 -3.88
C ALA A 58 -0.41 -11.23 -4.94
N HIS A 59 -1.44 -10.52 -5.43
CA HIS A 59 -1.26 -9.41 -6.37
C HIS A 59 -0.50 -8.24 -5.74
N VAL A 60 -0.86 -7.85 -4.51
CA VAL A 60 -0.14 -6.84 -3.73
C VAL A 60 1.31 -7.25 -3.52
N ALA A 61 1.59 -8.51 -3.20
CA ALA A 61 2.95 -9.01 -3.05
C ALA A 61 3.76 -8.85 -4.34
N CYS A 62 3.17 -9.18 -5.51
CA CYS A 62 3.82 -8.95 -6.81
C CYS A 62 4.12 -7.47 -7.04
N CYS A 63 3.16 -6.58 -6.75
CA CYS A 63 3.33 -5.13 -6.88
C CYS A 63 4.46 -4.62 -5.98
N LEU A 64 4.49 -5.05 -4.72
CA LEU A 64 5.54 -4.66 -3.77
C LEU A 64 6.92 -5.16 -4.19
N THR A 65 7.02 -6.39 -4.68
CA THR A 65 8.27 -6.94 -5.21
C THR A 65 8.76 -6.09 -6.39
N LEU A 66 7.91 -5.83 -7.38
CA LEU A 66 8.26 -5.02 -8.54
C LEU A 66 8.71 -3.60 -8.13
N LEU A 67 7.91 -2.91 -7.31
CA LEU A 67 8.21 -1.54 -6.88
C LEU A 67 9.50 -1.47 -6.05
N SER A 68 9.73 -2.45 -5.17
CA SER A 68 10.97 -2.53 -4.36
C SER A 68 12.19 -2.79 -5.24
N SER A 69 12.08 -3.70 -6.21
CA SER A 69 13.15 -3.96 -7.19
C SER A 69 13.46 -2.74 -8.04
N MET A 70 12.44 -1.98 -8.46
CA MET A 70 12.63 -0.71 -9.18
C MET A 70 13.31 0.34 -8.30
N ALA A 71 12.84 0.51 -7.06
CA ALA A 71 13.37 1.51 -6.14
C ALA A 71 14.84 1.29 -5.77
N THR A 72 15.25 0.03 -5.65
CA THR A 72 16.59 -0.38 -5.21
C THR A 72 17.54 -0.73 -6.37
N SER A 73 17.07 -0.72 -7.62
CA SER A 73 17.90 -1.04 -8.79
C SER A 73 18.99 0.01 -8.99
N GLN A 74 20.25 -0.44 -8.89
CA GLN A 74 21.42 0.40 -9.16
C GLN A 74 21.47 0.84 -10.63
N ASP A 75 21.13 -0.07 -11.57
CA ASP A 75 21.10 0.25 -13.00
C ASP A 75 20.07 1.33 -13.31
N LEU A 76 18.85 1.21 -12.75
CA LEU A 76 17.81 2.22 -12.97
C LEU A 76 18.20 3.57 -12.35
N GLY A 77 18.83 3.54 -11.17
CA GLY A 77 19.36 4.75 -10.54
C GLY A 77 20.48 5.40 -11.33
N ALA A 78 21.39 4.62 -11.91
CA ALA A 78 22.45 5.12 -12.79
C ALA A 78 21.86 5.75 -14.06
N GLU A 79 20.91 5.08 -14.72
CA GLU A 79 20.19 5.60 -15.88
C GLU A 79 19.51 6.95 -15.56
N ALA A 80 18.91 7.10 -14.37
CA ALA A 80 18.25 8.33 -13.95
C ALA A 80 19.23 9.51 -13.79
N VAL A 81 20.39 9.24 -13.20
CA VAL A 81 21.45 10.24 -13.00
C VAL A 81 22.09 10.63 -14.33
N GLU A 82 22.40 9.66 -15.19
CA GLU A 82 22.95 9.89 -16.53
C GLU A 82 21.98 10.64 -17.45
N GLY A 83 20.68 10.43 -17.27
CA GLY A 83 19.62 11.11 -18.02
C GLY A 83 19.59 12.62 -17.84
N GLN A 84 20.33 13.19 -16.88
CA GLN A 84 20.41 14.63 -16.59
C GLN A 84 19.03 15.30 -16.45
N GLY A 85 18.09 14.61 -15.80
CA GLY A 85 16.72 15.11 -15.59
C GLY A 85 15.75 14.81 -16.74
N LYS A 86 16.16 14.07 -17.78
CA LYS A 86 15.21 13.49 -18.74
C LYS A 86 14.43 12.36 -18.06
N PRO A 87 13.12 12.26 -18.31
CA PRO A 87 12.32 11.19 -17.75
C PRO A 87 12.77 9.83 -18.30
N LEU A 88 12.95 8.87 -17.41
CA LEU A 88 13.19 7.46 -17.73
C LEU A 88 11.92 6.76 -18.20
N PHE A 89 10.78 7.17 -17.67
CA PHE A 89 9.49 6.60 -17.99
C PHE A 89 8.68 7.56 -18.85
N SER A 90 8.05 7.02 -19.90
CA SER A 90 7.03 7.73 -20.65
C SER A 90 5.83 8.05 -19.77
N ILE A 91 5.02 9.04 -20.17
CA ILE A 91 3.79 9.42 -19.45
C ILE A 91 2.89 8.22 -19.20
N TYR A 92 2.74 7.33 -20.20
CA TYR A 92 1.97 6.11 -20.08
C TYR A 92 2.53 5.18 -19.00
N GLN A 93 3.85 4.97 -18.97
CA GLN A 93 4.51 4.15 -17.95
C GLN A 93 4.39 4.76 -16.55
N THR A 94 4.47 6.09 -16.42
CA THR A 94 4.24 6.77 -15.13
C THR A 94 2.81 6.61 -14.64
N GLN A 95 1.82 6.62 -15.54
CA GLN A 95 0.43 6.30 -15.17
C GLN A 95 0.30 4.83 -14.73
N GLN A 96 0.98 3.90 -15.41
CA GLN A 96 1.03 2.51 -14.97
C GLN A 96 1.66 2.37 -13.57
N LEU A 97 2.74 3.10 -13.28
CA LEU A 97 3.36 3.11 -11.95
C LEU A 97 2.39 3.60 -10.87
N SER A 98 1.66 4.69 -11.16
CA SER A 98 0.61 5.19 -10.27
C SER A 98 -0.47 4.14 -10.02
N LYS A 99 -0.94 3.47 -11.07
CA LYS A 99 -1.92 2.37 -10.94
C LYS A 99 -1.38 1.20 -10.11
N CYS A 100 -0.10 0.88 -10.24
CA CYS A 100 0.52 -0.17 -9.43
C CYS A 100 0.51 0.18 -7.93
N VAL A 101 0.82 1.43 -7.58
CA VAL A 101 0.73 1.89 -6.18
C VAL A 101 -0.72 1.96 -5.71
N GLU A 102 -1.65 2.36 -6.58
CA GLU A 102 -3.09 2.36 -6.32
C GLU A 102 -3.59 0.96 -5.90
N PHE A 103 -3.20 -0.10 -6.61
CA PHE A 103 -3.51 -1.49 -6.20
C PHE A 103 -2.94 -1.83 -4.82
N VAL A 104 -1.70 -1.43 -4.52
CA VAL A 104 -1.09 -1.64 -3.20
C VAL A 104 -1.88 -0.91 -2.11
N VAL A 105 -2.30 0.34 -2.35
CA VAL A 105 -3.09 1.11 -1.39
C VAL A 105 -4.47 0.47 -1.19
N CYS A 106 -5.17 0.17 -2.27
CA CYS A 106 -6.54 -0.33 -2.22
C CYS A 106 -6.67 -1.71 -1.60
N LEU A 107 -5.80 -2.63 -2.01
CA LEU A 107 -5.89 -4.03 -1.64
C LEU A 107 -5.00 -4.37 -0.43
N GLY A 108 -3.92 -3.62 -0.23
CA GLY A 108 -2.88 -3.91 0.77
C GLY A 108 -2.78 -2.93 1.94
N VAL A 109 -3.30 -1.70 1.82
CA VAL A 109 -3.32 -0.72 2.92
C VAL A 109 -4.73 -0.61 3.49
N TYR A 110 -5.69 -0.27 2.65
CA TYR A 110 -7.03 0.13 3.07
C TYR A 110 -7.80 -0.92 3.88
N PRO A 111 -7.72 -2.24 3.56
CA PRO A 111 -8.40 -3.26 4.35
C PRO A 111 -7.83 -3.39 5.76
N PHE A 112 -6.59 -2.94 5.97
CA PHE A 112 -5.85 -3.11 7.21
C PHE A 112 -5.83 -1.86 8.09
N LEU A 113 -6.18 -0.69 7.54
CA LEU A 113 -6.20 0.55 8.30
C LEU A 113 -7.39 0.60 9.25
N SER A 114 -7.17 1.11 10.47
CA SER A 114 -8.25 1.41 11.40
C SER A 114 -9.15 2.54 10.86
N PRO A 115 -10.44 2.58 11.22
CA PRO A 115 -11.34 3.61 10.72
C PRO A 115 -10.87 4.99 11.19
N GLY A 116 -10.91 5.97 10.29
CA GLY A 116 -10.47 7.34 10.58
C GLY A 116 -8.97 7.58 10.43
N VAL A 117 -8.16 6.55 10.19
CA VAL A 117 -6.70 6.70 9.97
C VAL A 117 -6.37 7.19 8.57
N SER A 118 -7.25 7.06 7.59
CA SER A 118 -7.08 7.65 6.24
C SER A 118 -8.41 8.08 5.64
N ALA A 119 -8.32 8.82 4.53
CA ALA A 119 -9.50 9.26 3.79
C ALA A 119 -10.20 8.07 3.09
N PRO A 120 -11.53 7.94 3.23
CA PRO A 120 -12.36 6.93 2.57
C PRO A 120 -12.02 6.74 1.08
N LEU A 121 -12.02 5.49 0.60
CA LEU A 121 -11.75 5.19 -0.82
C LEU A 121 -12.75 5.91 -1.72
N GLU A 122 -14.02 6.00 -1.32
CA GLU A 122 -15.06 6.71 -2.06
C GLU A 122 -14.80 8.21 -2.24
N MET A 123 -13.93 8.81 -1.41
CA MET A 123 -13.56 10.23 -1.53
C MET A 123 -12.38 10.47 -2.47
N ARG A 124 -11.69 9.41 -2.89
CA ARG A 124 -10.41 9.52 -3.63
C ARG A 124 -10.38 8.71 -4.92
N MET A 125 -11.30 7.77 -5.10
CA MET A 125 -11.28 6.84 -6.22
C MET A 125 -12.64 6.69 -6.88
N GLU A 126 -12.61 6.70 -8.20
CA GLU A 126 -13.73 6.25 -9.03
C GLU A 126 -13.80 4.72 -8.99
N HIS A 127 -15.02 4.16 -9.09
CA HIS A 127 -15.24 2.70 -9.06
C HIS A 127 -14.69 1.98 -7.81
N TRP A 128 -14.60 2.67 -6.68
CA TRP A 128 -14.06 2.17 -5.41
C TRP A 128 -14.73 0.86 -4.94
N GLU A 129 -15.99 0.62 -5.34
CA GLU A 129 -16.73 -0.60 -5.06
C GLU A 129 -16.02 -1.87 -5.56
N ASN A 130 -15.24 -1.78 -6.66
CA ASN A 130 -14.46 -2.89 -7.20
C ASN A 130 -13.22 -3.21 -6.34
N PHE A 131 -12.88 -2.32 -5.42
CA PHE A 131 -11.74 -2.40 -4.50
C PHE A 131 -12.17 -2.50 -3.03
N ALA A 132 -13.49 -2.51 -2.77
CA ALA A 132 -14.07 -2.56 -1.44
C ALA A 132 -13.95 -3.97 -0.85
N LEU A 133 -12.74 -4.34 -0.43
CA LEU A 133 -12.52 -5.54 0.36
C LEU A 133 -13.09 -5.36 1.78
N PRO A 134 -13.53 -6.46 2.44
CA PRO A 134 -13.86 -6.43 3.85
C PRO A 134 -12.71 -5.86 4.68
N GLN A 135 -13.04 -5.19 5.78
CA GLN A 135 -12.04 -4.72 6.73
C GLN A 135 -11.39 -5.93 7.44
N ARG A 136 -10.05 -5.95 7.44
CA ARG A 136 -9.16 -7.02 7.91
C ARG A 136 -8.25 -6.54 9.05
N GLN A 137 -8.76 -5.62 9.87
CA GLN A 137 -7.99 -4.95 10.93
C GLN A 137 -7.55 -5.88 12.06
N ASP A 138 -8.26 -6.99 12.22
CA ASP A 138 -8.01 -8.00 13.25
C ASP A 138 -7.13 -9.16 12.74
N GLU A 139 -6.64 -9.10 11.49
CA GLU A 139 -5.74 -10.13 10.98
C GLU A 139 -4.39 -10.12 11.73
N PRO A 140 -3.87 -11.30 12.14
CA PRO A 140 -2.66 -11.39 12.94
C PRO A 140 -1.41 -10.91 12.19
N ASP A 141 -1.41 -11.01 10.86
CA ASP A 141 -0.30 -10.60 10.00
C ASP A 141 -0.39 -9.14 9.50
N LYS A 142 -1.47 -8.41 9.87
CA LYS A 142 -1.70 -7.00 9.49
C LYS A 142 -0.44 -6.15 9.61
N ARG A 143 0.19 -6.22 10.79
CA ARG A 143 1.35 -5.37 11.11
C ARG A 143 2.55 -5.70 10.22
N GLN A 144 2.76 -6.98 9.93
CA GLN A 144 3.81 -7.43 9.01
C GLN A 144 3.52 -6.97 7.58
N LYS A 145 2.27 -7.09 7.09
CA LYS A 145 1.84 -6.61 5.77
C LYS A 145 2.05 -5.10 5.62
N LEU A 146 1.56 -4.31 6.58
CA LEU A 146 1.74 -2.85 6.60
C LEU A 146 3.22 -2.44 6.70
N SER A 147 4.03 -3.17 7.48
CA SER A 147 5.48 -2.91 7.57
C SER A 147 6.21 -3.15 6.25
N LYS A 148 5.85 -4.20 5.50
CA LYS A 148 6.39 -4.43 4.15
C LYS A 148 6.04 -3.28 3.20
N ILE A 149 4.80 -2.80 3.24
CA ILE A 149 4.35 -1.66 2.42
C ILE A 149 5.09 -0.37 2.82
N ALA A 150 5.23 -0.10 4.11
CA ALA A 150 5.97 1.05 4.62
C ALA A 150 7.42 1.06 4.12
N ASN A 151 8.09 -0.09 4.14
CA ASN A 151 9.46 -0.23 3.66
C ASN A 151 9.56 -0.03 2.13
N CYS A 152 8.61 -0.55 1.37
CA CYS A 152 8.53 -0.29 -0.07
C CYS A 152 8.34 1.20 -0.36
N PHE A 153 7.44 1.88 0.36
CA PHE A 153 7.22 3.32 0.20
C PHE A 153 8.44 4.14 0.63
N ALA A 154 9.13 3.74 1.71
CA ALA A 154 10.40 4.34 2.10
C ALA A 154 11.46 4.24 0.98
N ALA A 155 11.57 3.07 0.34
CA ALA A 155 12.47 2.87 -0.79
C ALA A 155 12.10 3.74 -2.00
N LEU A 156 10.81 3.86 -2.33
CA LEU A 156 10.33 4.75 -3.40
C LEU A 156 10.65 6.22 -3.10
N TRP A 157 10.43 6.67 -1.87
CA TRP A 157 10.73 8.04 -1.43
C TRP A 157 12.23 8.37 -1.59
N GLN A 158 13.09 7.43 -1.22
CA GLN A 158 14.55 7.60 -1.30
C GLN A 158 15.13 7.26 -2.68
N SER A 159 14.30 6.83 -3.64
CA SER A 159 14.79 6.45 -4.97
C SER A 159 15.42 7.64 -5.69
N PRO A 160 16.57 7.46 -6.37
CA PRO A 160 17.17 8.51 -7.22
C PRO A 160 16.32 8.84 -8.44
N THR A 161 15.36 7.98 -8.81
CA THR A 161 14.49 8.15 -9.97
C THR A 161 13.32 9.10 -9.63
N PRO A 162 13.22 10.28 -10.26
CA PRO A 162 12.20 11.28 -9.94
C PRO A 162 10.77 10.78 -10.09
N GLU A 163 10.49 9.93 -11.08
CA GLU A 163 9.16 9.39 -11.35
C GLU A 163 8.71 8.44 -10.25
N LEU A 164 9.63 7.66 -9.66
CA LEU A 164 9.32 6.77 -8.54
C LEU A 164 9.06 7.56 -7.26
N ARG A 165 9.89 8.58 -6.98
CA ARG A 165 9.67 9.50 -5.86
C ARG A 165 8.37 10.30 -6.02
N GLY A 166 8.06 10.67 -7.26
CA GLY A 166 6.87 11.42 -7.64
C GLY A 166 5.56 10.74 -7.26
N LEU A 167 5.55 9.41 -7.12
CA LEU A 167 4.39 8.63 -6.66
C LEU A 167 3.97 9.01 -5.24
N LEU A 168 4.92 9.43 -4.39
CA LEU A 168 4.69 9.80 -2.99
C LEU A 168 4.59 11.33 -2.82
N THR A 169 3.96 12.00 -3.78
CA THR A 169 3.68 13.43 -3.68
C THR A 169 2.37 13.70 -2.94
N PRO A 170 2.17 14.92 -2.40
CA PRO A 170 1.01 15.24 -1.57
C PRO A 170 -0.37 15.10 -2.23
N ASN A 171 -0.41 15.02 -3.56
CA ASN A 171 -1.67 14.87 -4.32
C ASN A 171 -1.88 13.42 -4.80
N LEU A 172 -0.97 12.51 -4.45
CA LEU A 172 -1.03 11.09 -4.77
C LEU A 172 -1.00 10.29 -3.46
N PHE A 173 -0.01 9.41 -3.27
CA PHE A 173 -0.03 8.40 -2.22
C PHE A 173 0.73 8.79 -0.94
N LEU A 174 1.14 10.06 -0.81
CA LEU A 174 1.82 10.53 0.40
C LEU A 174 0.93 10.40 1.64
N GLY A 175 -0.36 10.73 1.52
CA GLY A 175 -1.32 10.56 2.61
C GLY A 175 -1.44 9.10 3.03
N ASP A 176 -1.51 8.17 2.08
CA ASP A 176 -1.55 6.73 2.37
C ASP A 176 -0.27 6.27 3.07
N TYR A 177 0.89 6.76 2.66
CA TYR A 177 2.15 6.45 3.34
C TYR A 177 2.16 6.94 4.79
N ILE A 178 1.75 8.18 5.02
CA ILE A 178 1.64 8.75 6.38
C ILE A 178 0.64 7.94 7.21
N ALA A 179 -0.50 7.54 6.65
CA ALA A 179 -1.51 6.72 7.32
C ALA A 179 -0.93 5.37 7.79
N VAL A 180 -0.19 4.67 6.92
CA VAL A 180 0.50 3.41 7.26
C VAL A 180 1.48 3.62 8.41
N LEU A 181 2.30 4.68 8.36
CA LEU A 181 3.28 4.98 9.40
C LEU A 181 2.63 5.39 10.72
N LEU A 182 1.53 6.14 10.67
CA LEU A 182 0.74 6.52 11.85
C LEU A 182 0.13 5.29 12.52
N GLN A 183 -0.50 4.40 11.74
CA GLN A 183 -1.03 3.12 12.23
C GLN A 183 0.09 2.30 12.89
N LEU A 184 1.20 2.05 12.19
CA LEU A 184 2.29 1.24 12.73
C LEU A 184 2.96 1.85 13.97
N GLY A 185 3.11 3.18 13.99
CA GLY A 185 3.82 3.91 15.04
C GLY A 185 2.97 4.23 16.28
N TYR A 186 1.64 4.29 16.15
CA TYR A 186 0.78 4.82 17.21
C TYR A 186 -0.49 4.00 17.46
N GLU A 187 -0.72 2.89 16.75
CA GLU A 187 -1.79 1.95 17.11
C GLU A 187 -1.58 1.42 18.55
N PRO A 188 -2.63 1.45 19.41
CA PRO A 188 -2.53 0.88 20.73
C PRO A 188 -2.23 -0.62 20.68
N LEU A 189 -1.14 -1.03 21.34
CA LEU A 189 -0.71 -2.44 21.40
C LEU A 189 -1.71 -3.38 22.09
N SER A 190 -2.73 -2.82 22.75
CA SER A 190 -3.78 -3.57 23.46
C SER A 190 -4.84 -4.20 22.54
N SER A 191 -4.87 -3.90 21.23
CA SER A 191 -5.82 -4.55 20.30
C SER A 191 -5.32 -5.90 19.77
N VAL A 192 -4.08 -6.30 20.06
CA VAL A 192 -3.57 -7.64 19.72
C VAL A 192 -4.12 -8.61 20.76
N ALA A 193 -5.32 -9.15 20.49
CA ALA A 193 -5.96 -10.17 21.32
C ALA A 193 -5.10 -11.43 21.36
N LEU A 194 -4.35 -11.59 22.45
CA LEU A 194 -3.54 -12.78 22.70
C LEU A 194 -4.44 -13.89 23.28
N PRO A 195 -4.39 -15.12 22.76
CA PRO A 195 -5.07 -16.25 23.37
C PRO A 195 -4.45 -16.59 24.73
N ASP A 196 -5.32 -17.07 25.62
CA ASP A 196 -5.07 -17.37 27.02
C ASP A 196 -4.07 -18.53 27.21
N LYS A 197 -3.18 -18.36 28.21
CA LYS A 197 -2.46 -19.37 29.03
C LYS A 197 -1.12 -19.97 28.57
N GLN A 198 -0.07 -19.47 29.23
CA GLN A 198 0.96 -20.21 30.01
C GLN A 198 2.00 -21.12 29.32
N GLN A 199 2.13 -21.13 27.99
CA GLN A 199 3.23 -21.87 27.35
C GLN A 199 3.85 -21.13 26.16
N GLN A 200 4.47 -19.94 26.33
CA GLN A 200 5.49 -19.42 25.39
C GLN A 200 6.16 -18.10 25.84
N GLN A 201 6.72 -18.04 27.06
CA GLN A 201 7.38 -16.80 27.55
C GLN A 201 8.57 -16.28 26.69
N LYS A 202 9.19 -17.13 25.84
CA LYS A 202 10.28 -16.70 24.94
C LYS A 202 9.77 -16.17 23.61
N GLU A 203 8.86 -16.88 22.95
CA GLU A 203 8.29 -16.45 21.66
C GLU A 203 7.45 -15.17 21.84
N GLU A 204 6.71 -15.05 22.94
CA GLU A 204 5.99 -13.82 23.29
C GLU A 204 6.91 -12.61 23.51
N ALA A 205 8.13 -12.83 24.02
CA ALA A 205 9.09 -11.75 24.23
C ALA A 205 9.73 -11.30 22.91
N GLU A 206 10.04 -12.25 22.02
CA GLU A 206 10.58 -11.96 20.68
C GLU A 206 9.55 -11.26 19.79
N GLU A 207 8.27 -11.67 19.85
CA GLU A 207 7.18 -11.01 19.13
C GLU A 207 6.96 -9.58 19.63
N LYS A 208 6.91 -9.38 20.95
CA LYS A 208 6.80 -8.04 21.55
C LYS A 208 7.98 -7.14 21.17
N GLU A 209 9.20 -7.66 21.17
CA GLU A 209 10.37 -6.91 20.74
C GLU A 209 10.30 -6.57 19.24
N GLY A 210 9.82 -7.49 18.40
CA GLY A 210 9.56 -7.26 16.98
C GLY A 210 8.56 -6.12 16.75
N ILE A 211 7.46 -6.11 17.51
CA ILE A 211 6.44 -5.06 17.47
C ILE A 211 7.00 -3.70 17.92
N ILE A 212 7.79 -3.68 18.99
CA ILE A 212 8.46 -2.46 19.49
C ILE A 212 9.44 -1.93 18.43
N ARG A 213 10.22 -2.81 17.80
CA ARG A 213 11.15 -2.44 16.72
C ARG A 213 10.41 -1.80 15.55
N GLN A 214 9.36 -2.45 15.05
CA GLN A 214 8.52 -1.90 13.98
C GLN A 214 7.88 -0.56 14.36
N THR A 215 7.46 -0.40 15.62
CA THR A 215 6.90 0.87 16.13
C THR A 215 7.94 1.98 16.04
N ARG A 216 9.17 1.71 16.51
CA ARG A 216 10.26 2.69 16.49
C ARG A 216 10.65 3.03 15.06
N GLU A 217 10.79 2.03 14.20
CA GLU A 217 11.12 2.19 12.79
C GLU A 217 10.08 3.05 12.07
N ALA A 218 8.78 2.76 12.24
CA ALA A 218 7.71 3.56 11.65
C ALA A 218 7.73 5.02 12.12
N ARG A 219 8.01 5.27 13.40
CA ARG A 219 8.15 6.64 13.93
C ARG A 219 9.37 7.36 13.35
N CYS A 220 10.49 6.67 13.19
CA CYS A 220 11.68 7.22 12.56
C CYS A 220 11.43 7.54 11.08
N LEU A 221 10.80 6.64 10.33
CA LEU A 221 10.41 6.88 8.94
C LEU A 221 9.46 8.08 8.81
N LEU A 222 8.46 8.19 9.69
CA LEU A 222 7.54 9.32 9.69
C LEU A 222 8.25 10.63 9.99
N HIS A 223 9.13 10.65 10.99
CA HIS A 223 9.91 11.83 11.33
C HIS A 223 10.79 12.28 10.16
N ASN A 224 11.48 11.35 9.51
CA ASN A 224 12.33 11.65 8.36
C ASN A 224 11.51 12.18 7.18
N LEU A 225 10.40 11.51 6.84
CA LEU A 225 9.48 11.93 5.80
C LEU A 225 8.98 13.37 6.02
N LEU A 226 8.52 13.69 7.23
CA LEU A 226 8.02 15.03 7.57
C LEU A 226 9.13 16.09 7.58
N SER A 227 10.36 15.69 7.89
CA SER A 227 11.54 16.59 7.86
C SER A 227 11.99 16.93 6.44
N ASP A 228 11.82 16.00 5.51
CA ASP A 228 12.15 16.17 4.09
C ASP A 228 11.12 17.05 3.35
N LEU A 229 9.88 17.11 3.84
CA LEU A 229 8.79 17.88 3.24
C LEU A 229 8.87 19.37 3.59
N LEU A 230 8.38 20.21 2.68
CA LEU A 230 8.16 21.63 2.99
C LEU A 230 7.15 21.75 4.15
N ARG A 231 7.47 22.57 5.16
CA ARG A 231 6.63 22.72 6.38
C ARG A 231 5.13 22.93 6.10
N PRO A 232 4.71 23.77 5.13
CA PRO A 232 3.27 23.93 4.84
C PRO A 232 2.61 22.66 4.35
N ILE A 233 3.34 21.85 3.58
CA ILE A 233 2.87 20.55 3.06
C ILE A 233 2.77 19.56 4.22
N ALA A 234 3.83 19.42 5.02
CA ALA A 234 3.85 18.52 6.17
C ALA A 234 2.69 18.82 7.14
N LEU A 235 2.47 20.11 7.45
CA LEU A 235 1.35 20.54 8.28
C LEU A 235 0.01 20.19 7.64
N ARG A 236 -0.19 20.49 6.35
CA ARG A 236 -1.43 20.19 5.64
C ARG A 236 -1.79 18.70 5.73
N GLU A 237 -0.84 17.82 5.43
CA GLU A 237 -1.05 16.38 5.50
C GLU A 237 -1.39 15.93 6.93
N LEU A 238 -0.68 16.43 7.95
CA LEU A 238 -0.98 16.10 9.35
C LEU A 238 -2.35 16.63 9.81
N PHE A 239 -2.77 17.81 9.35
CA PHE A 239 -4.09 18.36 9.67
C PHE A 239 -5.23 17.49 9.12
N PHE A 240 -5.06 16.88 7.95
CA PHE A 240 -6.05 15.93 7.42
C PHE A 240 -6.30 14.75 8.36
N PHE A 241 -5.27 14.25 9.05
CA PHE A 241 -5.41 13.18 10.05
C PHE A 241 -6.00 13.64 11.39
N GLN A 242 -5.81 14.91 11.76
CA GLN A 242 -6.39 15.47 13.00
C GLN A 242 -7.89 15.79 12.88
N ALA A 243 -8.34 16.14 11.67
CA ALA A 243 -9.75 16.48 11.42
C ALA A 243 -10.70 15.29 11.58
N GLY A 244 -10.17 14.06 11.55
CA GLY A 244 -10.94 12.82 11.70
C GLY A 244 -11.85 12.57 10.49
N PHE A 245 -11.62 11.48 9.77
CA PHE A 245 -12.57 11.03 8.75
C PHE A 245 -13.72 10.28 9.42
N CYS A 246 -14.57 11.02 10.14
CA CYS A 246 -15.74 10.47 10.80
C CYS A 246 -16.74 9.97 9.75
N GLN A 247 -16.90 8.64 9.65
CA GLN A 247 -17.97 8.05 8.85
C GLN A 247 -19.32 8.53 9.38
N SER A 248 -19.98 9.41 8.63
CA SER A 248 -21.38 9.73 8.86
C SER A 248 -22.20 8.51 8.45
N LYS A 249 -22.46 7.59 9.38
CA LYS A 249 -23.45 6.52 9.16
C LYS A 249 -24.83 7.16 9.03
N VAL A 250 -25.24 7.49 7.82
CA VAL A 250 -26.64 7.82 7.52
C VAL A 250 -27.41 6.51 7.47
N SER A 251 -27.89 6.04 8.63
CA SER A 251 -28.97 5.06 8.66
C SER A 251 -30.26 5.78 8.24
N CYS A 252 -30.64 5.68 6.98
CA CYS A 252 -31.98 6.01 6.53
C CYS A 252 -32.96 5.00 7.16
N HIS A 253 -33.60 5.34 8.28
CA HIS A 253 -34.82 4.69 8.71
C HIS A 253 -36.00 5.49 8.13
N GLN A 254 -36.55 4.99 7.03
CA GLN A 254 -37.87 5.40 6.56
C GLN A 254 -38.90 4.90 7.58
N SER A 255 -39.39 5.80 8.44
CA SER A 255 -40.65 5.58 9.15
C SER A 255 -41.78 6.12 8.27
N THR A 256 -42.39 5.23 7.51
CA THR A 256 -43.73 5.43 6.93
C THR A 256 -44.74 5.59 8.07
N VAL A 257 -45.24 6.80 8.28
CA VAL A 257 -46.45 7.02 9.09
C VAL A 257 -47.64 6.80 8.18
N VAL A 258 -48.35 5.69 8.43
CA VAL A 258 -49.69 5.42 7.90
C VAL A 258 -50.67 6.23 8.75
N GLU A 259 -51.25 7.29 8.18
CA GLU A 259 -52.45 7.92 8.75
C GLU A 259 -53.66 6.99 8.50
N ALA A 260 -54.31 6.57 9.58
CA ALA A 260 -55.59 5.90 9.54
C ALA A 260 -56.54 6.52 10.59
N LYS A 261 -57.57 7.18 10.04
CA LYS A 261 -58.87 7.60 10.61
C LYS A 261 -58.91 8.72 11.65
#